data_AF-A0A2G6IZ63-F1
#
_entry.id   AF-A0A2G6IZ63-F1
#
_cell.length_a   1.000
_cell.length_b   1.000
_cell.length_c   1.000
_cell.angle_alpha   90.00
_cell.angle_beta   90.00
_cell.angle_gamma   90.00
#
_symmetry.space_group_name_H-M   'P 1'
#
loop_
_entity.id
_entity.type
_entity.pdbx_description
1 polymer ?
#
loop_
_entity_poly.entity_id
_entity_poly.type
_entity_poly.pdbx_seq_one_letter_code
_entity_poly.pdbx_strand_id
1 'polypeptide(L)'
;MCRPEPSAVFAPLLASPLSAASEGVIEQLIGLTLNALEVSALLDATHGAGSADELRPVAAYRRLARVARDDFAAGARLDGALAGHLAAAAVPFEGRSLVELAAIWHHRRDTIEPRAAAALLWTLAREPSPSFRRLERIVAGEIGLRAARSFSAHRD
;
A
#
# COMPACT_ATOMS: atom_id res chain seq x y z
N MET A 1 4.99 -29.15 40.16
CA MET A 1 5.26 -27.70 40.10
C MET A 1 5.45 -27.34 38.63
N CYS A 2 4.41 -26.81 37.99
CA CYS A 2 4.44 -26.41 36.58
C CYS A 2 5.22 -25.10 36.46
N ARG A 3 6.31 -25.09 35.71
CA ARG A 3 6.98 -23.84 35.32
C ARG A 3 6.03 -23.09 34.38
N PRO A 4 5.72 -21.81 34.63
CA PRO A 4 5.10 -21.00 33.59
C PRO A 4 6.12 -20.83 32.47
N GLU A 5 5.77 -21.25 31.26
CA GLU A 5 6.51 -20.88 30.07
C GLU A 5 6.54 -19.35 29.98
N PRO A 6 7.68 -18.74 29.60
CA PRO A 6 7.72 -17.32 29.37
C PRO A 6 6.79 -17.00 28.21
N SER A 7 5.63 -16.43 28.57
CA SER A 7 4.72 -15.73 27.68
C SER A 7 5.57 -14.89 26.73
N ALA A 8 5.55 -15.23 25.45
CA ALA A 8 6.29 -14.53 24.42
C ALA A 8 5.90 -13.06 24.50
N VAL A 9 6.78 -12.28 25.14
CA VAL A 9 6.71 -10.85 25.24
C VAL A 9 6.48 -10.35 23.82
N PHE A 10 5.35 -9.66 23.64
CA PHE A 10 4.96 -8.93 22.45
C PHE A 10 6.17 -8.10 22.00
N ALA A 11 6.97 -8.65 21.08
CA ALA A 11 7.86 -7.82 20.31
C ALA A 11 6.95 -6.84 19.60
N PRO A 12 7.25 -5.53 19.58
CA PRO A 12 6.71 -4.70 18.52
C PRO A 12 7.33 -5.29 17.25
N LEU A 13 6.63 -6.24 16.61
CA LEU A 13 7.00 -6.76 15.30
C LEU A 13 7.10 -5.53 14.42
N LEU A 14 8.33 -5.13 14.14
CA LEU A 14 8.70 -3.98 13.34
C LEU A 14 7.80 -3.98 12.11
N ALA A 15 6.78 -3.12 12.11
CA ALA A 15 5.82 -3.05 11.03
C ALA A 15 6.58 -2.55 9.80
N SER A 16 6.96 -3.48 8.93
CA SER A 16 7.24 -3.16 7.53
C SER A 16 6.44 -4.12 6.67
N PRO A 17 5.22 -3.74 6.23
CA PRO A 17 4.19 -4.75 6.08
C PRO A 17 3.61 -4.82 4.65
N LEU A 18 4.23 -4.10 3.69
CA LEU A 18 3.83 -4.14 2.29
C LEU A 18 4.26 -5.40 1.55
N SER A 19 5.28 -6.13 2.02
CA SER A 19 5.72 -7.39 1.38
C SER A 19 4.62 -8.46 1.36
N ALA A 20 3.67 -8.40 2.29
CA ALA A 20 2.50 -9.27 2.34
C ALA A 20 1.34 -8.81 1.43
N ALA A 21 1.31 -7.54 1.01
CA ALA A 21 0.31 -7.01 0.10
C ALA A 21 0.48 -7.59 -1.31
N SER A 22 -0.53 -7.50 -2.17
CA SER A 22 -0.41 -7.95 -3.56
C SER A 22 0.44 -6.99 -4.40
N GLU A 23 1.23 -7.48 -5.38
CA GLU A 23 2.09 -6.63 -6.23
C GLU A 23 1.27 -5.52 -6.91
N GLY A 24 0.08 -5.84 -7.42
CA GLY A 24 -0.81 -4.85 -8.05
C GLY A 24 -1.31 -3.77 -7.09
N VAL A 25 -1.47 -4.08 -5.80
CA VAL A 25 -1.85 -3.07 -4.79
C VAL A 25 -0.68 -2.18 -4.42
N ILE A 26 0.53 -2.75 -4.34
CA ILE A 26 1.74 -1.95 -4.16
C ILE A 26 1.92 -1.00 -5.36
N GLU A 27 1.78 -1.50 -6.60
CA GLU A 27 1.82 -0.69 -7.83
C GLU A 27 0.77 0.44 -7.79
N GLN A 28 -0.46 0.13 -7.36
CA GLN A 28 -1.53 1.11 -7.26
C GLN A 28 -1.28 2.16 -6.17
N LEU A 29 -0.76 1.76 -5.00
CA LEU A 29 -0.37 2.68 -3.94
C LEU A 29 0.73 3.65 -4.40
N ILE A 30 1.71 3.15 -5.15
CA ILE A 30 2.75 3.98 -5.77
C ILE A 30 2.09 5.00 -6.71
N GLY A 31 1.28 4.54 -7.66
CA GLY A 31 0.68 5.41 -8.68
C GLY A 31 -0.31 6.45 -8.14
N LEU A 32 -0.95 6.17 -7.00
CA LEU A 32 -1.88 7.11 -6.35
C LEU A 32 -1.21 8.14 -5.45
N THR A 33 0.04 7.89 -5.02
CA THR A 33 0.65 8.61 -3.91
C THR A 33 1.95 9.30 -4.29
N LEU A 34 2.82 8.61 -5.03
CA LEU A 34 4.19 9.06 -5.29
C LEU A 34 4.29 9.69 -6.67
N ASN A 35 5.12 10.73 -6.77
CA ASN A 35 5.49 11.30 -8.06
C ASN A 35 6.68 10.55 -8.70
N ALA A 36 6.98 10.86 -9.96
CA ALA A 36 8.04 10.18 -10.72
C ALA A 36 9.44 10.34 -10.11
N LEU A 37 9.76 11.50 -9.52
CA LEU A 37 11.05 11.76 -8.88
C LEU A 37 11.22 10.91 -7.62
N GLU A 38 10.18 10.79 -6.81
CA GLU A 38 10.18 9.95 -5.62
C GLU A 38 10.35 8.47 -5.97
N VAL A 39 9.67 8.00 -7.02
CA VAL A 39 9.82 6.63 -7.51
C VAL A 39 11.24 6.35 -8.00
N SER A 40 11.83 7.28 -8.77
CA SER A 40 13.21 7.14 -9.24
C SER A 40 14.18 7.06 -8.06
N ALA A 41 14.04 7.97 -7.08
CA ALA A 41 14.89 7.99 -5.90
C ALA A 41 14.80 6.69 -5.07
N LEU A 42 13.60 6.11 -4.94
CA LEU A 42 13.40 4.83 -4.26
C LEU A 42 14.02 3.65 -5.04
N LEU A 43 13.95 3.66 -6.37
CA LEU A 43 14.59 2.65 -7.20
C LEU A 43 16.13 2.72 -7.11
N ASP A 44 16.70 3.92 -7.16
CA ASP A 44 18.14 4.13 -7.03
C ASP A 44 18.65 3.70 -5.64
N ALA A 45 17.89 4.01 -4.59
CA ALA A 45 18.21 3.62 -3.22
C ALA A 45 18.13 2.11 -2.96
N THR A 46 17.43 1.34 -3.80
CA THR A 46 17.28 -0.12 -3.66
C THR A 46 18.26 -0.92 -4.51
N HIS A 47 18.72 -0.37 -5.64
CA HIS A 47 19.60 -1.09 -6.59
C HIS A 47 21.00 -0.51 -6.75
N GLY A 48 21.29 0.63 -6.12
CA GLY A 48 22.51 1.40 -6.39
C GLY A 48 22.41 2.19 -7.69
N ALA A 49 23.19 3.27 -7.80
CA ALA A 49 23.20 4.16 -8.95
C ALA A 49 23.67 3.39 -10.20
N GLY A 50 22.78 3.15 -11.15
CA GLY A 50 23.14 2.46 -12.40
C GLY A 50 22.03 1.70 -13.13
N SER A 51 20.76 1.78 -12.70
CA SER A 51 19.66 1.10 -13.39
C SER A 51 18.48 2.00 -13.74
N ALA A 52 18.70 3.31 -13.77
CA ALA A 52 17.74 4.32 -14.21
C ALA A 52 17.79 4.51 -15.73
N ASP A 53 17.98 3.42 -16.50
CA ASP A 53 17.60 3.45 -17.91
C ASP A 53 16.12 3.82 -17.97
N GLU A 54 15.79 4.83 -18.78
CA GLU A 54 14.53 5.56 -18.87
C GLU A 54 13.29 4.65 -18.92
N LEU A 55 12.88 4.10 -17.78
CA LEU A 55 11.66 3.33 -17.68
C LEU A 55 10.48 4.28 -17.84
N ARG A 56 9.58 3.96 -18.78
CA ARG A 56 8.26 4.59 -18.82
C ARG A 56 7.62 4.52 -17.43
N PRO A 57 6.85 5.52 -16.97
CA PRO A 57 6.37 5.60 -15.59
C PRO A 57 5.71 4.31 -15.07
N VAL A 58 4.89 3.66 -15.89
CA VAL A 58 4.24 2.39 -15.54
C VAL A 58 5.24 1.24 -15.29
N ALA A 59 6.31 1.17 -16.08
CA ALA A 59 7.35 0.15 -15.88
C ALA A 59 8.16 0.41 -14.60
N ALA A 60 8.40 1.67 -14.26
CA ALA A 60 9.04 2.06 -13.00
C ALA A 60 8.18 1.67 -11.78
N TYR A 61 6.86 1.89 -11.84
CA TYR A 61 5.93 1.52 -10.76
C TYR A 61 5.91 0.01 -10.53
N ARG A 62 5.78 -0.78 -11.60
CA ARG A 62 5.81 -2.26 -11.51
C ARG A 62 7.12 -2.77 -10.96
N ARG A 63 8.23 -2.20 -11.42
CA ARG A 63 9.56 -2.58 -10.93
C ARG A 63 9.67 -2.31 -9.44
N LEU A 64 9.32 -1.10 -8.98
CA LEU A 64 9.38 -0.75 -7.56
C LEU A 64 8.44 -1.63 -6.73
N ALA A 65 7.24 -1.92 -7.23
CA ALA A 65 6.27 -2.78 -6.55
C ALA A 65 6.81 -4.20 -6.35
N ARG A 66 7.41 -4.80 -7.39
CA ARG A 66 8.04 -6.12 -7.31
C ARG A 66 9.20 -6.13 -6.32
N VAL A 67 10.08 -5.15 -6.41
CA VAL A 67 11.24 -5.04 -5.52
C VAL A 67 10.80 -4.89 -4.06
N ALA A 68 9.81 -4.04 -3.78
CA ALA A 68 9.28 -3.86 -2.44
C ALA A 68 8.55 -5.11 -1.90
N ARG A 69 8.01 -5.95 -2.79
CA ARG A 69 7.41 -7.24 -2.45
C ARG A 69 8.48 -8.27 -2.06
N ASP A 70 9.54 -8.35 -2.85
CA ASP A 70 10.54 -9.42 -2.77
C ASP A 70 11.66 -9.11 -1.77
N ASP A 71 11.91 -7.83 -1.48
CA ASP A 71 12.94 -7.37 -0.53
C ASP A 71 12.33 -6.60 0.65
N PHE A 72 12.53 -7.10 1.86
CA PHE A 72 11.99 -6.51 3.09
C PHE A 72 12.48 -5.07 3.32
N ALA A 73 13.76 -4.78 3.06
CA ALA A 73 14.33 -3.46 3.29
C ALA A 73 13.82 -2.45 2.25
N ALA A 74 13.60 -2.87 1.00
CA ALA A 74 12.92 -2.06 -0.01
C ALA A 74 11.45 -1.82 0.36
N GLY A 75 10.75 -2.85 0.83
CA GLY A 75 9.39 -2.75 1.36
C GLY A 75 9.29 -1.72 2.51
N ALA A 76 10.26 -1.73 3.43
CA ALA A 76 10.34 -0.77 4.53
C ALA A 76 10.56 0.67 4.07
N ARG A 77 11.44 0.88 3.09
CA ARG A 77 11.67 2.21 2.52
C ARG A 77 10.43 2.74 1.82
N LEU A 78 9.76 1.90 1.03
CA LEU A 78 8.51 2.28 0.38
C LEU A 78 7.41 2.60 1.40
N ASP A 79 7.25 1.77 2.44
CA ASP A 79 6.27 2.01 3.51
C ASP A 79 6.54 3.32 4.25
N GLY A 80 7.81 3.62 4.55
CA GLY A 80 8.20 4.90 5.14
C GLY A 80 7.90 6.11 4.24
N ALA A 81 8.15 5.99 2.93
CA ALA A 81 7.78 7.04 1.98
C ALA A 81 6.26 7.25 1.92
N LEU A 82 5.48 6.16 1.85
CA LEU A 82 4.02 6.22 1.88
C LEU A 82 3.49 6.81 3.20
N ALA A 83 4.11 6.50 4.34
CA ALA A 83 3.75 7.06 5.63
C ALA A 83 3.86 8.60 5.64
N GLY A 84 4.91 9.16 5.03
CA GLY A 84 5.07 10.63 4.89
C GLY A 84 3.91 11.30 4.15
N HIS A 85 3.25 10.58 3.23
CA HIS A 85 2.13 11.09 2.44
C HIS A 85 0.75 10.73 3.00
N LEU A 86 0.61 9.57 3.64
CA LEU A 86 -0.69 8.98 3.95
C LEU A 86 -1.02 8.95 5.44
N ALA A 87 -0.04 9.10 6.35
CA ALA A 87 -0.27 8.91 7.79
C ALA A 87 -1.44 9.74 8.34
N ALA A 88 -1.47 11.03 8.04
CA ALA A 88 -2.56 11.91 8.50
C ALA A 88 -3.95 11.49 7.97
N ALA A 89 -4.01 10.98 6.74
CA ALA A 89 -5.26 10.50 6.14
C ALA A 89 -5.63 9.08 6.59
N ALA A 90 -4.68 8.33 7.15
CA ALA A 90 -4.88 6.97 7.63
C ALA A 90 -5.45 6.89 9.05
N VAL A 91 -5.30 7.95 9.86
CA VAL A 91 -5.80 8.04 11.24
C VAL A 91 -7.23 7.50 11.43
N PRO A 92 -8.22 7.79 10.54
CA PRO A 92 -9.59 7.28 10.72
C PRO A 92 -9.73 5.75 10.61
N PHE A 93 -8.75 5.08 9.99
CA PHE A 93 -8.73 3.65 9.69
C PHE A 93 -7.86 2.85 10.67
N GLU A 94 -6.93 3.51 11.36
CA GLU A 94 -6.00 2.85 12.28
C GLU A 94 -6.73 2.19 13.45
N GLY A 95 -6.30 0.97 13.79
CA GLY A 95 -6.87 0.17 14.90
C GLY A 95 -8.30 -0.34 14.65
N ARG A 96 -8.89 -0.08 13.48
CA ARG A 96 -10.22 -0.57 13.11
C ARG A 96 -10.19 -2.04 12.77
N SER A 97 -11.24 -2.75 13.15
CA SER A 97 -11.48 -4.12 12.71
C SER A 97 -11.75 -4.20 11.22
N LEU A 98 -11.56 -5.39 10.63
CA LEU A 98 -11.89 -5.65 9.22
C LEU A 98 -13.33 -5.26 8.87
N VAL A 99 -14.28 -5.51 9.77
CA VAL A 99 -15.70 -5.22 9.57
C VAL A 99 -15.94 -3.71 9.52
N GLU A 100 -15.32 -2.95 10.41
CA GLU A 100 -15.41 -1.48 10.40
C GLU A 100 -14.81 -0.89 9.12
N LEU A 101 -13.64 -1.38 8.68
CA LEU A 101 -13.01 -0.93 7.44
C LEU A 101 -13.87 -1.24 6.22
N ALA A 102 -14.47 -2.44 6.17
CA ALA A 102 -15.38 -2.82 5.10
C ALA A 102 -16.64 -1.94 5.08
N ALA A 103 -17.21 -1.63 6.25
CA ALA A 103 -18.37 -0.75 6.36
C ALA A 103 -18.05 0.69 5.92
N ILE A 104 -16.90 1.22 6.37
CA ILE A 104 -16.41 2.54 5.95
C ILE A 104 -16.26 2.59 4.43
N TRP A 105 -15.59 1.59 3.82
CA TRP A 105 -15.46 1.50 2.38
C TRP A 105 -16.83 1.45 1.71
N HIS A 106 -17.70 0.53 2.11
CA HIS A 106 -19.02 0.34 1.51
C HIS A 106 -19.86 1.61 1.48
N HIS A 107 -19.86 2.37 2.58
CA HIS A 107 -20.64 3.61 2.68
C HIS A 107 -20.02 4.80 1.93
N ARG A 108 -18.69 4.80 1.73
CA ARG A 108 -17.98 5.96 1.19
C ARG A 108 -17.38 5.73 -0.18
N ARG A 109 -17.38 4.51 -0.74
CA ARG A 109 -16.63 4.15 -1.96
C ARG A 109 -16.91 5.04 -3.17
N ASP A 110 -18.06 5.69 -3.24
CA ASP A 110 -18.44 6.58 -4.34
C ASP A 110 -18.01 8.05 -4.10
N THR A 111 -17.87 8.45 -2.84
CA THR A 111 -17.60 9.85 -2.43
C THR A 111 -16.24 10.04 -1.75
N ILE A 112 -15.54 8.94 -1.45
CA ILE A 112 -14.23 8.97 -0.80
C ILE A 112 -13.22 9.64 -1.71
N GLU A 113 -12.50 10.61 -1.15
CA GLU A 113 -11.41 11.31 -1.81
C GLU A 113 -10.27 10.34 -2.15
N PRO A 114 -9.55 10.54 -3.28
CA PRO A 114 -8.47 9.65 -3.70
C PRO A 114 -7.42 9.40 -2.62
N ARG A 115 -7.00 10.44 -1.88
CA ARG A 115 -6.02 10.32 -0.80
C ARG A 115 -6.52 9.48 0.37
N ALA A 116 -7.80 9.64 0.74
CA ALA A 116 -8.41 8.82 1.79
C ALA A 116 -8.57 7.36 1.34
N ALA A 117 -8.88 7.12 0.06
CA ALA A 117 -8.93 5.77 -0.50
C ALA A 117 -7.54 5.10 -0.52
N ALA A 118 -6.49 5.84 -0.91
CA ALA A 118 -5.11 5.37 -0.85
C ALA A 118 -4.67 5.08 0.59
N ALA A 119 -5.03 5.93 1.55
CA ALA A 119 -4.74 5.71 2.96
C ALA A 119 -5.46 4.47 3.52
N LEU A 120 -6.73 4.24 3.17
CA LEU A 120 -7.44 3.00 3.52
C LEU A 120 -6.75 1.78 2.92
N LEU A 121 -6.41 1.83 1.63
CA LEU A 121 -5.72 0.74 0.94
C LEU A 121 -4.34 0.47 1.58
N TRP A 122 -3.63 1.50 2.00
CA TRP A 122 -2.36 1.39 2.72
C TRP A 122 -2.55 0.74 4.10
N THR A 123 -3.55 1.14 4.89
CA THR A 123 -3.92 0.47 6.15
C THR A 123 -4.21 -1.01 5.91
N LEU A 124 -5.02 -1.33 4.89
CA LEU A 124 -5.32 -2.72 4.54
C LEU A 124 -4.09 -3.48 4.07
N ALA A 125 -3.19 -2.86 3.29
CA ALA A 125 -1.96 -3.46 2.79
C ALA A 125 -0.99 -3.86 3.90
N ARG A 126 -1.13 -3.29 5.11
CA ARG A 126 -0.25 -3.56 6.24
C ARG A 126 -0.66 -4.77 7.10
N GLU A 127 -1.84 -5.35 6.85
CA GLU A 127 -2.42 -6.41 7.68
C GLU A 127 -2.19 -7.82 7.10
N PRO A 128 -1.36 -8.70 7.68
CA PRO A 128 -0.96 -9.96 7.03
C PRO A 128 -2.10 -10.99 6.87
N SER A 129 -3.28 -10.76 7.45
CA SER A 129 -4.40 -11.72 7.46
C SER A 129 -5.04 -11.94 6.08
N PRO A 130 -5.34 -13.19 5.67
CA PRO A 130 -6.02 -13.49 4.40
C PRO A 130 -7.36 -12.77 4.20
N SER A 131 -8.10 -12.50 5.28
CA SER A 131 -9.37 -11.77 5.22
C SER A 131 -9.15 -10.29 4.85
N PHE A 132 -8.09 -9.67 5.38
CA PHE A 132 -7.66 -8.33 4.98
C PHE A 132 -7.19 -8.30 3.53
N ARG A 133 -6.45 -9.33 3.06
CA ARG A 133 -6.06 -9.47 1.64
C ARG A 133 -7.26 -9.58 0.70
N ARG A 134 -8.37 -10.16 1.15
CA ARG A 134 -9.61 -10.21 0.34
C ARG A 134 -10.22 -8.82 0.21
N LEU A 135 -10.34 -8.07 1.33
CA LEU A 135 -10.87 -6.72 1.30
C LEU A 135 -9.97 -5.76 0.51
N GLU A 136 -8.65 -5.82 0.71
CA GLU A 136 -7.64 -5.10 -0.07
C GLU A 136 -7.89 -5.24 -1.58
N ARG A 137 -8.03 -6.46 -2.10
CA ARG A 137 -8.28 -6.70 -3.52
C ARG A 137 -9.60 -6.10 -4.02
N ILE A 138 -10.66 -6.14 -3.21
CA ILE A 138 -11.96 -5.54 -3.56
C ILE A 138 -11.81 -4.02 -3.67
N VAL A 139 -11.24 -3.39 -2.65
CA VAL A 139 -11.02 -1.94 -2.60
C VAL A 139 -10.14 -1.49 -3.77
N ALA A 140 -9.01 -2.16 -3.99
CA ALA A 140 -8.09 -1.89 -5.09
C ALA A 140 -8.77 -1.99 -6.46
N GLY A 141 -9.54 -3.06 -6.69
CA GLY A 141 -10.30 -3.27 -7.92
C GLY A 141 -11.34 -2.17 -8.18
N GLU A 142 -12.08 -1.77 -7.15
CA GLU A 142 -13.07 -0.69 -7.26
C GLU A 142 -12.41 0.68 -7.53
N ILE A 143 -11.29 0.99 -6.86
CA ILE A 143 -10.51 2.20 -7.15
C ILE A 143 -10.02 2.19 -8.62
N GLY A 144 -9.50 1.05 -9.09
CA GLY A 144 -9.01 0.90 -10.47
C GLY A 144 -10.12 1.08 -11.51
N LEU A 145 -11.31 0.50 -11.26
CA LEU A 145 -12.49 0.68 -12.11
C LEU A 145 -12.95 2.14 -12.15
N ARG A 146 -12.96 2.84 -11.01
CA ARG A 146 -13.30 4.27 -10.96
C ARG A 146 -12.31 5.11 -11.77
N ALA A 147 -11.00 4.87 -11.61
CA ALA A 147 -9.98 5.56 -12.39
C ALA A 147 -10.15 5.35 -13.90
N ALA A 148 -10.42 4.11 -14.32
CA ALA A 148 -10.66 3.78 -15.73
C ALA A 148 -11.91 4.48 -16.29
N ARG A 149 -13.02 4.52 -15.53
CA ARG A 149 -14.25 5.24 -15.94
C ARG A 149 -14.02 6.74 -16.06
N SER A 150 -13.33 7.35 -15.10
CA SER A 150 -12.97 8.77 -15.16
C SER A 150 -12.13 9.05 -16.41
N PHE A 151 -11.13 8.22 -16.72
CA PHE A 151 -10.33 8.40 -17.93
C PHE A 151 -11.17 8.33 -19.21
N SER A 152 -12.07 7.35 -19.33
CA SER A 152 -12.96 7.23 -20.50
C SER A 152 -13.90 8.42 -20.66
N ALA A 153 -14.41 8.98 -19.56
CA ALA A 153 -15.31 10.13 -19.60
C ALA A 153 -14.66 11.46 -20.04
N HIS A 154 -13.31 11.53 -20.09
CA HIS A 154 -12.55 12.71 -20.50
C HIS A 154 -11.94 12.56 -21.91
N ARG A 155 -12.31 11.52 -22.66
CA ARG A 155 -11.86 11.30 -24.05
C ARG A 155 -12.85 11.79 -25.11
N ASP A 156 -14.01 12.26 -24.68
CA ASP A 156 -15.05 12.89 -25.50
C ASP A 156 -15.00 14.42 -25.34
#